data_AF-A0A920VLP3-F1
#
_entry.id   AF-A0A920VLP3-F1
#
_cell.length_a   1.000
_cell.length_b   1.000
_cell.length_c   1.000
_cell.angle_alpha   90.00
_cell.angle_beta   90.00
_cell.angle_gamma   90.00
#
_symmetry.space_group_name_H-M   'P 1'
#
loop_
_entity.id
_entity.type
_entity.pdbx_description
1 polymer ?
#
loop_
_entity_poly.entity_id
_entity_poly.type
_entity_poly.pdbx_seq_one_letter_code
_entity_poly.pdbx_strand_id
1 'polypeptide(L)'
;MLNDLVDHPNFVAFKDSTKDLYQMSESIYAVRDRVACFAGLEPYGGGCFSRGAVGIVSTISNICAPDVVAYYHHLSSGRFEKAAHHEEVIDRLYHLLANRGLPIMYSLKR
;
A
#
# COMPACT_ATOMS: atom_id res chain seq x y z
N MET A 1 -14.81 -12.80 -10.04
CA MET A 1 -15.21 -11.90 -8.94
C MET A 1 -14.72 -10.48 -9.14
N LEU A 2 -13.40 -10.18 -9.09
CA LEU A 2 -12.93 -8.80 -9.30
C LEU A 2 -13.35 -8.27 -10.68
N ASN A 3 -13.17 -9.07 -11.74
CA ASN A 3 -13.61 -8.75 -13.11
C ASN A 3 -15.12 -8.48 -13.23
N ASP A 4 -15.95 -9.11 -12.40
CA ASP A 4 -17.40 -8.91 -12.44
C ASP A 4 -17.81 -7.62 -11.70
N LEU A 5 -17.03 -7.21 -10.70
CA LEU A 5 -17.26 -5.99 -9.91
C LEU A 5 -16.83 -4.73 -10.65
N VAL A 6 -15.76 -4.80 -11.45
CA VAL A 6 -15.20 -3.64 -12.16
C VAL A 6 -16.09 -3.12 -13.29
N ASP A 7 -17.13 -3.85 -13.69
CA ASP A 7 -18.16 -3.38 -14.64
C ASP A 7 -19.31 -2.62 -13.93
N HIS A 8 -19.38 -2.69 -12.59
CA HIS A 8 -20.41 -2.00 -11.84
C HIS A 8 -20.10 -0.49 -11.78
N PRO A 9 -21.04 0.41 -12.15
CA PRO A 9 -20.76 1.84 -12.32
C PRO A 9 -20.31 2.56 -11.04
N ASN A 10 -20.63 1.99 -9.86
CA ASN A 10 -20.22 2.55 -8.57
C ASN A 10 -18.95 1.90 -8.00
N PHE A 11 -18.34 0.94 -8.70
CA PHE A 11 -17.10 0.31 -8.24
C PHE A 11 -15.91 1.09 -8.80
N VAL A 12 -15.29 1.91 -7.95
CA VAL A 12 -14.25 2.87 -8.37
C VAL A 12 -12.83 2.46 -7.98
N ALA A 13 -12.69 1.57 -6.99
CA ALA A 13 -11.40 1.20 -6.43
C ALA A 13 -11.46 -0.10 -5.63
N PHE A 14 -10.29 -0.69 -5.39
CA PHE A 14 -10.11 -1.71 -4.35
C PHE A 14 -8.79 -1.54 -3.62
N LYS A 15 -8.73 -2.10 -2.40
CA LYS A 15 -7.52 -2.23 -1.59
C LYS A 15 -7.19 -3.72 -1.49
N ASP A 16 -5.96 -4.09 -1.82
CA ASP A 16 -5.47 -5.47 -1.64
C ASP A 16 -4.55 -5.57 -0.42
N SER A 17 -4.80 -6.53 0.46
CA SER A 17 -4.01 -6.80 1.67
C SER A 17 -3.69 -8.30 1.82
N THR A 18 -3.69 -9.05 0.71
CA THR A 18 -3.59 -10.52 0.68
C THR A 18 -2.26 -11.06 1.21
N LYS A 19 -1.25 -10.20 1.36
CA LYS A 19 0.11 -10.54 1.80
C LYS A 19 0.88 -11.45 0.83
N ASP A 20 0.43 -11.53 -0.43
CA ASP A 20 1.07 -12.27 -1.51
C ASP A 20 1.33 -11.32 -2.67
N LEU A 21 2.60 -10.98 -2.90
CA LEU A 21 2.99 -10.05 -3.95
C LEU A 21 2.66 -10.55 -5.37
N TYR A 22 2.66 -11.87 -5.59
CA TYR A 22 2.29 -12.43 -6.90
C TYR A 22 0.80 -12.24 -7.14
N GLN A 23 -0.04 -12.65 -6.19
CA GLN A 23 -1.49 -12.49 -6.30
C GLN A 23 -1.89 -11.02 -6.42
N MET A 24 -1.28 -10.13 -5.63
CA MET A 24 -1.51 -8.68 -5.73
C MET A 24 -1.11 -8.14 -7.11
N SER A 25 0.00 -8.62 -7.69
CA SER A 25 0.43 -8.22 -9.02
C SER A 25 -0.55 -8.67 -10.10
N GLU A 26 -1.09 -9.88 -10.02
CA GLU A 26 -2.10 -10.39 -10.95
C GLU A 26 -3.41 -9.60 -10.84
N SER A 27 -3.85 -9.28 -9.62
CA SER A 27 -5.02 -8.41 -9.39
C SER A 27 -4.83 -7.04 -10.03
N ILE A 28 -3.68 -6.38 -9.82
CA ILE A 28 -3.38 -5.06 -10.41
C ILE A 28 -3.33 -5.18 -11.94
N TYR A 29 -2.61 -6.17 -12.48
CA TYR A 29 -2.49 -6.36 -13.92
C TYR A 29 -3.85 -6.49 -14.61
N ALA A 30 -4.77 -7.24 -14.02
CA ALA A 30 -6.08 -7.50 -14.60
C ALA A 30 -6.96 -6.25 -14.74
N VAL A 31 -6.79 -5.24 -13.86
CA VAL A 31 -7.78 -4.15 -13.75
C VAL A 31 -7.21 -2.72 -13.63
N ARG A 32 -5.89 -2.53 -13.59
CA ARG A 32 -5.23 -1.21 -13.39
C ARG A 32 -5.65 -0.11 -14.35
N ASP A 33 -6.07 -0.47 -15.57
CA ASP A 33 -6.52 0.49 -16.59
C ASP A 33 -8.00 0.87 -16.44
N ARG A 34 -8.71 0.25 -15.49
CA ARG A 34 -10.15 0.38 -15.31
C ARG A 34 -10.55 0.91 -13.93
N VAL A 35 -9.82 0.52 -12.89
CA VAL A 35 -10.14 0.91 -11.50
C VAL A 35 -8.88 1.23 -10.70
N ALA A 36 -9.03 2.12 -9.74
CA ALA A 36 -7.93 2.51 -8.86
C ALA A 36 -7.52 1.34 -7.93
N CYS A 37 -6.26 0.94 -8.01
CA CYS A 37 -5.69 -0.13 -7.19
C CYS A 37 -4.89 0.47 -6.02
N PHE A 38 -5.21 0.09 -4.79
CA PHE A 38 -4.49 0.53 -3.59
C PHE A 38 -3.75 -0.63 -2.92
N ALA A 39 -2.48 -0.42 -2.60
CA ALA A 39 -1.75 -1.32 -1.71
C ALA A 39 -2.30 -1.15 -0.29
N GLY A 40 -2.59 -2.26 0.38
CA GLY A 40 -3.05 -2.25 1.77
C GLY A 40 -1.97 -2.53 2.80
N LEU A 41 -0.73 -2.64 2.34
CA LEU A 41 0.46 -2.92 3.14
C LEU A 41 1.60 -2.09 2.56
N GLU A 42 2.09 -1.13 3.35
CA GLU A 42 3.18 -0.23 2.96
C GLU A 42 4.45 -0.98 2.52
N PRO A 43 4.89 -2.11 3.15
CA PRO A 43 6.09 -2.83 2.72
C PRO A 43 6.01 -3.41 1.31
N TYR A 44 4.80 -3.50 0.74
CA TYR A 44 4.57 -3.99 -0.62
C TYR A 44 4.31 -2.85 -1.60
N GLY A 45 4.45 -1.59 -1.15
CA GLY A 45 4.23 -0.39 -1.93
C GLY A 45 5.09 -0.37 -3.19
N GLY A 46 6.40 -0.61 -3.07
CA GLY A 46 7.32 -0.65 -4.22
C GLY A 46 6.85 -1.61 -5.33
N GLY A 47 6.53 -2.85 -4.94
CA GLY A 47 6.00 -3.87 -5.86
C GLY A 47 4.69 -3.43 -6.51
N CYS A 48 3.72 -2.96 -5.73
CA CYS A 48 2.41 -2.57 -6.23
C CYS A 48 2.46 -1.33 -7.15
N PHE A 49 3.22 -0.29 -6.77
CA PHE A 49 3.35 0.93 -7.56
C PHE A 49 4.05 0.67 -8.90
N SER A 50 5.06 -0.19 -8.92
CA SER A 50 5.72 -0.60 -10.17
C SER A 50 4.77 -1.28 -11.18
N ARG A 51 3.61 -1.76 -10.70
CA ARG A 51 2.59 -2.45 -11.50
C ARG A 51 1.37 -1.60 -11.84
N GLY A 52 1.21 -0.42 -11.23
CA GLY A 52 0.10 0.50 -11.50
C GLY A 52 -0.81 0.79 -10.31
N ALA A 53 -0.43 0.41 -9.07
CA ALA A 53 -1.14 0.91 -7.90
C ALA A 53 -1.02 2.43 -7.80
N VAL A 54 -2.11 3.08 -7.39
CA VAL A 54 -2.23 4.55 -7.35
C VAL A 54 -2.12 5.13 -5.94
N GLY A 55 -2.08 4.28 -4.91
CA GLY A 55 -2.10 4.73 -3.53
C GLY A 55 -1.85 3.61 -2.53
N ILE A 56 -1.73 4.02 -1.27
CA ILE A 56 -1.57 3.11 -0.13
C ILE A 56 -2.65 3.45 0.89
N VAL A 57 -3.42 2.45 1.33
CA VAL A 57 -4.28 2.59 2.51
C VAL A 57 -3.47 2.13 3.72
N SER A 58 -2.83 3.11 4.34
CA SER A 58 -1.74 2.91 5.29
C SER A 58 -2.21 2.79 6.74
N THR A 59 -1.62 1.85 7.47
CA THR A 59 -1.69 1.85 8.94
C THR A 59 -0.65 2.79 9.55
N ILE A 60 0.59 2.72 9.08
CA ILE A 60 1.75 3.38 9.68
C ILE A 60 1.60 4.90 9.64
N SER A 61 0.79 5.44 8.73
CA SER A 61 0.44 6.86 8.66
C SER A 61 -0.16 7.40 9.96
N ASN A 62 -0.82 6.56 10.78
CA ASN A 62 -1.35 6.99 12.08
C ASN A 62 -0.28 7.30 13.13
N ILE A 63 0.96 6.82 12.93
CA ILE A 63 2.08 6.99 13.87
C ILE A 63 3.28 7.71 13.24
N CYS A 64 3.44 7.62 11.92
CA CYS A 64 4.58 8.12 11.18
C CYS A 64 4.14 8.66 9.80
N ALA A 65 3.15 9.57 9.79
CA ALA A 65 2.64 10.18 8.57
C ALA A 65 3.74 10.80 7.67
N PRO A 66 4.75 11.54 8.18
CA PRO A 66 5.74 12.18 7.31
C PRO A 66 6.48 11.18 6.40
N ASP A 67 6.95 10.06 6.95
CA ASP A 67 7.66 9.04 6.18
C ASP A 67 6.73 8.32 5.21
N VAL A 68 5.49 8.01 5.61
CA VAL A 68 4.52 7.36 4.70
C VAL A 68 4.16 8.28 3.52
N VAL A 69 3.97 9.57 3.78
CA VAL A 69 3.66 10.55 2.72
C VAL A 69 4.85 10.73 1.78
N ALA A 70 6.08 10.82 2.32
CA ALA A 70 7.28 10.90 1.49
C ALA A 70 7.48 9.61 0.65
N TYR A 71 7.30 8.44 1.26
CA TYR A 71 7.32 7.14 0.58
C TYR A 71 6.34 7.12 -0.60
N TYR A 72 5.07 7.49 -0.36
CA TYR A 72 4.05 7.62 -1.42
C TYR A 72 4.51 8.53 -2.56
N HIS A 73 5.00 9.74 -2.26
CA HIS A 73 5.44 10.68 -3.29
C HIS A 73 6.65 10.17 -4.10
N HIS A 74 7.56 9.42 -3.48
CA HIS A 74 8.67 8.81 -4.18
C HIS A 74 8.19 7.68 -5.10
N LEU A 75 7.35 6.78 -4.60
CA LEU A 75 6.77 5.69 -5.38
C LEU A 75 5.92 6.19 -6.56
N SER A 76 5.02 7.15 -6.31
CA SER A 76 4.13 7.72 -7.34
C SER A 76 4.89 8.45 -8.44
N SER A 77 6.13 8.86 -8.17
CA SER A 77 7.02 9.51 -9.12
C SER A 77 8.06 8.56 -9.75
N GLY A 78 7.96 7.24 -9.50
CA GLY A 78 8.92 6.25 -9.99
C GLY A 78 10.32 6.34 -9.37
N ARG A 79 10.48 7.06 -8.25
CA ARG A 79 11.77 7.28 -7.56
C ARG A 79 12.00 6.22 -6.49
N PHE A 80 11.99 4.94 -6.87
CA PHE A 80 12.07 3.80 -5.95
C PHE A 80 13.30 3.83 -5.04
N GLU A 81 14.46 4.23 -5.57
CA GLU A 81 15.69 4.37 -4.75
C GLU A 81 15.52 5.37 -3.61
N LYS A 82 14.78 6.46 -3.83
CA LYS A 82 14.49 7.45 -2.78
C LYS A 82 13.40 6.98 -1.82
N ALA A 83 12.52 6.08 -2.28
CA ALA A 83 11.50 5.48 -1.45
C ALA A 83 12.09 4.52 -0.40
N ALA A 84 13.18 3.83 -0.73
CA ALA A 84 13.82 2.83 0.13
C ALA A 84 14.18 3.34 1.54
N HIS A 85 14.58 4.61 1.67
CA HIS A 85 14.89 5.18 2.99
C HIS A 85 13.65 5.24 3.91
N HIS A 86 12.50 5.66 3.36
CA HIS A 86 11.25 5.73 4.11
C HIS A 86 10.64 4.34 4.33
N GLU A 87 10.82 3.43 3.36
CA GLU A 87 10.44 2.02 3.48
C GLU A 87 11.13 1.36 4.68
N GLU A 88 12.42 1.61 4.88
CA GLU A 88 13.16 1.07 6.03
C GLU A 88 12.56 1.51 7.38
N VAL A 89 12.15 2.77 7.49
CA VAL A 89 11.47 3.30 8.69
C VAL A 89 10.14 2.58 8.92
N ILE A 90 9.35 2.45 7.84
CA ILE A 90 8.05 1.78 7.85
C ILE A 90 8.20 0.31 8.27
N ASP A 91 9.16 -0.42 7.69
CA ASP A 91 9.42 -1.82 7.99
C ASP A 91 9.83 -2.03 9.46
N ARG A 92 10.68 -1.15 9.99
CA ARG A 92 11.03 -1.17 11.42
C ARG A 92 9.80 -1.01 12.30
N LEU A 93 8.85 -0.14 11.92
CA LEU A 93 7.59 0.04 12.65
C LEU A 93 6.69 -1.19 12.56
N TYR A 94 6.60 -1.81 11.38
CA TYR A 94 5.89 -3.09 11.21
C TYR A 94 6.47 -4.20 12.10
N HIS A 95 7.79 -4.34 12.14
CA HIS A 95 8.48 -5.30 13.00
C HIS A 95 8.20 -5.05 14.48
N LEU A 96 8.22 -3.79 14.92
CA LEU A 96 7.91 -3.42 16.30
C LEU A 96 6.47 -3.76 16.67
N LEU A 97 5.49 -3.44 15.82
CA LEU A 97 4.09 -3.75 16.07
C LEU A 97 3.85 -5.25 16.13
N ALA A 98 4.40 -6.02 15.18
CA ALA A 98 4.29 -7.47 15.13
C ALA A 98 4.88 -8.13 16.39
N ASN A 99 6.09 -7.74 16.80
CA ASN A 99 6.77 -8.31 17.96
C ASN A 99 6.07 -8.01 19.30
N ARG A 100 5.19 -7.02 19.33
CA ARG A 100 4.45 -6.63 20.53
C ARG A 100 3.02 -7.18 20.56
N GLY A 101 2.61 -7.97 19.56
CA GLY A 101 1.24 -8.48 19.45
C GLY A 101 0.20 -7.37 19.30
N LEU A 102 0.64 -6.19 18.87
CA LEU A 102 -0.17 -4.98 18.74
C LEU A 102 -0.96 -5.08 17.41
N PRO A 103 -2.31 -4.90 17.39
CA PRO A 103 -3.07 -4.80 16.16
C PRO A 103 -2.55 -3.69 15.24
N ILE A 104 -2.79 -3.81 13.94
CA ILE A 104 -2.27 -2.88 12.93
C ILE A 104 -3.16 -1.60 12.87
N MET A 105 -3.71 -1.16 14.01
CA MET A 105 -4.59 0.03 14.16
C MET A 105 -4.29 0.74 15.48
N TYR A 106 -3.27 1.60 15.49
CA TYR A 106 -2.96 2.49 16.62
C TYR A 106 -2.86 3.93 16.15
N SER A 107 -3.34 4.86 16.97
CA SER A 107 -3.09 6.29 16.85
C SER A 107 -2.37 6.75 18.11
N LEU A 108 -1.35 7.58 17.97
CA LEU A 108 -0.72 8.23 19.11
C LEU A 108 -1.57 9.43 19.55
N LYS A 109 -1.77 9.61 20.87
CA LYS A 109 -2.28 10.88 21.39
C LYS A 109 -1.17 11.93 21.22
N ARG A 110 -1.54 13.06 20.63
CA ARG A 110 -0.70 14.28 20.64
C ARG A 110 -0.79 14.94 22.01
#